data_AF-A0A529NWE5-F1
#
_entry.id   AF-A0A529NWE5-F1
#
_cell.length_a   1.000
_cell.length_b   1.000
_cell.length_c   1.000
_cell.angle_alpha   90.00
_cell.angle_beta   90.00
_cell.angle_gamma   90.00
#
_symmetry.space_group_name_H-M   'P 1'
#
loop_
_entity.id
_entity.type
_entity.pdbx_description
1 polymer ?
#
loop_
_entity_poly.entity_id
_entity_poly.type
_entity_poly.pdbx_seq_one_letter_code
_entity_poly.pdbx_strand_id
1 'polypeptide(L)'
;VGQGVLEKLVGKHAMFDIVARSEEGKETQISVDCNFGELGDCGRKRYAVGHERNEYLFDVQFPDKHPGAAGTIAVNSDFDKQGKSVDIYEIRVSIVQ
;
A
#
# COMPACT_ATOMS: atom_id res chain seq x y z
N VAL A 1 -8.18 4.21 -3.53
CA VAL A 1 -7.85 3.85 -4.93
C VAL A 1 -9.11 3.99 -5.77
N GLY A 2 -9.15 4.96 -6.69
CA GLY A 2 -10.36 5.24 -7.48
C GLY A 2 -10.75 4.06 -8.37
N GLN A 3 -12.05 3.91 -8.62
CA GLN A 3 -12.59 2.83 -9.45
C GLN A 3 -11.93 2.77 -10.83
N GLY A 4 -11.75 3.91 -11.51
CA GLY A 4 -11.07 3.97 -12.82
C GLY A 4 -9.59 3.57 -12.80
N VAL A 5 -8.93 3.55 -11.64
CA VAL A 5 -7.60 2.94 -11.49
C VAL A 5 -7.75 1.43 -11.37
N LEU A 6 -8.65 0.95 -10.53
CA LEU A 6 -8.92 -0.49 -10.34
C LEU A 6 -9.36 -1.18 -11.64
N GLU A 7 -10.18 -0.52 -12.45
CA GLU A 7 -10.60 -1.00 -13.78
C GLU A 7 -9.41 -1.27 -14.70
N LYS A 8 -8.32 -0.49 -14.60
CA LYS A 8 -7.10 -0.70 -15.39
C LYS A 8 -6.26 -1.87 -14.89
N LEU A 9 -6.49 -2.34 -13.67
CA LEU A 9 -5.74 -3.43 -13.03
C LEU A 9 -6.44 -4.79 -13.15
N VAL A 10 -7.69 -4.84 -13.62
CA VAL A 10 -8.47 -6.08 -13.79
C VAL A 10 -7.69 -7.14 -14.56
N GLY A 11 -7.61 -8.35 -13.99
CA GLY A 11 -6.89 -9.49 -14.55
C GLY A 11 -5.37 -9.35 -14.60
N LYS A 12 -4.78 -8.28 -14.05
CA LYS A 12 -3.34 -7.99 -14.13
C LYS A 12 -2.63 -8.24 -12.81
N HIS A 13 -1.34 -8.52 -12.91
CA HIS A 13 -0.43 -8.44 -11.77
C HIS A 13 0.07 -7.00 -11.62
N ALA A 14 -0.14 -6.40 -10.46
CA ALA A 14 0.25 -5.02 -10.21
C ALA A 14 1.20 -4.92 -9.03
N MET A 15 2.20 -4.05 -9.14
CA MET A 15 3.11 -3.68 -8.06
C MET A 15 2.73 -2.30 -7.54
N PHE A 16 2.48 -2.23 -6.23
CA PHE A 16 2.33 -0.98 -5.50
C PHE A 16 3.63 -0.63 -4.80
N ASP A 17 3.91 0.66 -4.78
CA ASP A 17 5.10 1.22 -4.16
C ASP A 17 4.70 2.40 -3.27
N ILE A 18 5.03 2.26 -1.99
CA ILE A 18 4.87 3.32 -0.99
C ILE A 18 6.24 3.92 -0.74
N VAL A 19 6.40 5.21 -1.00
CA VAL A 19 7.64 5.92 -0.68
C VAL A 19 7.46 6.66 0.64
N ALA A 20 8.24 6.27 1.65
CA ALA A 20 8.06 6.75 3.00
C ALA A 20 9.37 6.86 3.79
N ARG A 21 9.33 7.58 4.91
CA ARG A 21 10.37 7.57 5.96
C ARG A 21 9.78 7.76 7.35
N SER A 22 10.49 7.33 8.38
CA SER A 22 10.17 7.62 9.77
C SER A 22 10.70 9.00 10.17
N GLU A 23 10.23 9.50 11.32
CA GLU A 23 10.91 10.60 12.00
C GLU A 23 12.36 10.20 12.37
N GLU A 24 13.26 11.18 12.37
CA GLU A 24 14.67 10.99 12.72
C GLU A 24 14.82 10.42 14.15
N GLY A 25 15.65 9.39 14.29
CA GLY A 25 15.87 8.70 15.57
C GLY A 25 14.67 7.89 16.08
N LYS A 26 13.58 7.78 15.30
CA LYS A 26 12.35 7.06 15.68
C LYS A 26 11.94 6.06 14.60
N GLU A 27 12.85 5.17 14.24
CA GLU A 27 12.52 4.05 13.36
C GLU A 27 11.29 3.29 13.88
N THR A 28 10.40 2.93 12.96
CA THR A 28 9.08 2.37 13.30
C THR A 28 8.72 1.22 12.38
N GLN A 29 7.56 0.60 12.65
CA GLN A 29 6.93 -0.33 11.74
C GLN A 29 5.61 0.25 11.24
N ILE A 30 5.34 0.05 9.96
CA ILE A 30 4.02 0.31 9.41
C ILE A 30 3.33 -0.99 9.07
N SER A 31 2.00 -1.01 9.20
CA SER A 31 1.17 -2.02 8.54
C SER A 31 0.41 -1.43 7.37
N VAL A 32 0.30 -2.21 6.30
CA VAL A 32 -0.49 -1.85 5.12
C VAL A 32 -1.57 -2.92 4.96
N ASP A 33 -2.81 -2.45 4.90
CA ASP A 33 -4.00 -3.27 4.67
C ASP A 33 -4.79 -2.65 3.51
N CYS A 34 -5.16 -3.47 2.53
CA CYS A 34 -5.91 -3.03 1.36
C CYS A 34 -7.34 -3.58 1.40
N ASN A 35 -8.28 -2.84 0.82
CA ASN A 35 -9.60 -3.36 0.49
C ASN A 35 -9.99 -2.85 -0.90
N PHE A 36 -9.96 -3.72 -1.90
CA PHE A 36 -10.35 -3.42 -3.27
C PHE A 36 -11.75 -3.95 -3.61
N GLY A 37 -12.56 -4.23 -2.58
CA GLY A 37 -13.91 -4.75 -2.70
C GLY A 37 -13.92 -6.14 -3.35
N GLU A 38 -14.65 -6.27 -4.45
CA GLU A 38 -14.79 -7.52 -5.21
C GLU A 38 -13.47 -8.02 -5.82
N LEU A 39 -12.47 -7.14 -5.90
CA LEU A 39 -11.14 -7.46 -6.39
C LEU A 39 -10.21 -8.05 -5.32
N GLY A 40 -10.63 -8.10 -4.05
CA GLY A 40 -9.87 -8.67 -2.95
C GLY A 40 -9.02 -7.64 -2.18
N ASP A 41 -7.94 -8.12 -1.58
CA ASP A 41 -7.01 -7.34 -0.76
C ASP A 41 -5.54 -7.63 -1.15
N CYS A 42 -4.59 -7.01 -0.45
CA CYS A 42 -3.16 -7.24 -0.63
C CYS A 42 -2.56 -8.17 0.42
N GLY A 43 -3.40 -8.80 1.25
CA GLY A 43 -2.99 -9.38 2.52
C GLY A 43 -2.47 -8.33 3.51
N ARG A 44 -2.05 -8.78 4.69
CA ARG A 44 -1.43 -7.90 5.70
C ARG A 44 0.06 -7.75 5.41
N LYS A 45 0.51 -6.54 5.07
CA LYS A 45 1.94 -6.23 4.93
C LYS A 45 2.46 -5.48 6.13
N ARG A 46 3.74 -5.71 6.45
CA ARG A 46 4.46 -5.01 7.51
C ARG A 46 5.86 -4.67 7.04
N TYR A 47 6.28 -3.44 7.29
CA TYR A 47 7.59 -2.94 6.91
C TYR A 47 8.24 -2.23 8.09
N ALA A 48 9.55 -2.44 8.26
CA ALA A 48 10.37 -1.57 9.10
C ALA A 48 10.71 -0.32 8.29
N VAL A 49 10.36 0.84 8.83
CA VAL A 49 10.56 2.14 8.18
C VAL A 49 11.65 2.90 8.90
N GLY A 50 12.74 3.15 8.17
CA GLY A 50 13.89 3.92 8.64
C GLY A 50 13.76 5.41 8.38
N HIS A 51 14.75 6.17 8.85
CA HIS A 51 14.82 7.62 8.73
C HIS A 51 15.09 8.11 7.29
N GLU A 52 15.72 7.29 6.46
CA GLU A 52 15.93 7.59 5.04
C GLU A 52 14.66 7.33 4.22
N ARG A 53 14.46 8.15 3.17
CA ARG A 53 13.37 7.95 2.22
C ARG A 53 13.61 6.64 1.46
N ASN A 54 12.66 5.71 1.56
CA ASN A 54 12.79 4.39 0.94
C ASN A 54 11.47 3.91 0.33
N GLU A 55 11.56 2.89 -0.52
CA GLU A 55 10.44 2.26 -1.25
C GLU A 55 9.99 0.98 -0.52
N TYR A 56 8.68 0.84 -0.32
CA TYR A 56 8.07 -0.31 0.33
C TYR A 56 7.05 -0.95 -0.62
N LEU A 57 7.45 -2.09 -1.18
CA LEU A 57 6.76 -2.73 -2.30
C LEU A 57 5.82 -3.85 -1.85
N PHE A 58 4.65 -3.93 -2.49
CA PHE A 58 3.80 -5.12 -2.47
C PHE A 58 3.10 -5.32 -3.80
N ASP A 59 2.93 -6.58 -4.19
CA ASP A 59 2.22 -6.96 -5.39
C ASP A 59 0.84 -7.57 -5.10
N VAL A 60 -0.06 -7.46 -6.08
CA VAL A 60 -1.41 -8.01 -6.04
C VAL A 60 -1.75 -8.58 -7.40
N GLN A 61 -2.15 -9.85 -7.44
CA GLN A 61 -2.77 -10.45 -8.62
C GLN A 61 -4.27 -10.14 -8.58
N PHE A 62 -4.73 -9.26 -9.47
CA PHE A 62 -6.13 -8.91 -9.55
C PHE A 62 -6.92 -9.99 -10.32
N PRO A 63 -8.14 -10.34 -9.87
CA PRO A 63 -9.02 -11.22 -10.63
C PRO A 63 -9.53 -10.51 -11.89
N ASP A 64 -9.95 -11.28 -12.88
CA ASP A 64 -10.62 -10.78 -14.08
C ASP A 64 -12.11 -10.51 -13.80
N LYS A 65 -12.39 -9.48 -13.00
CA LYS A 65 -13.73 -9.01 -12.60
C LYS A 65 -13.77 -7.49 -12.60
N HIS A 66 -14.93 -6.90 -12.87
CA HIS A 66 -15.09 -5.45 -12.76
C HIS A 66 -15.26 -5.01 -11.30
N PRO A 67 -14.58 -3.93 -10.86
CA PRO A 67 -14.82 -3.38 -9.53
C PRO A 67 -16.17 -2.65 -9.47
N GLY A 68 -17.01 -2.99 -8.49
CA GLY A 68 -18.25 -2.27 -8.21
C GLY A 68 -18.09 -0.92 -7.51
N ALA A 69 -16.90 -0.61 -6.98
CA ALA A 69 -16.60 0.63 -6.27
C ALA A 69 -15.10 0.92 -6.21
N ALA A 70 -14.74 2.11 -5.70
CA ALA A 70 -13.37 2.43 -5.31
C ALA A 70 -12.90 1.57 -4.11
N GLY A 71 -11.59 1.34 -4.03
CA GLY A 71 -10.94 0.63 -2.92
C GLY A 71 -10.17 1.55 -1.98
N THR A 72 -9.57 0.98 -0.94
CA THR A 72 -8.76 1.68 0.05
C THR A 72 -7.39 1.00 0.24
N ILE A 73 -6.40 1.82 0.58
CA ILE A 73 -5.11 1.38 1.13
C ILE A 73 -5.00 2.11 2.46
N ALA A 74 -4.99 1.36 3.55
CA ALA A 74 -4.80 1.89 4.89
C ALA A 74 -3.35 1.67 5.30
N VAL A 75 -2.67 2.75 5.70
CA VAL A 75 -1.31 2.71 6.26
C VAL A 75 -1.42 3.09 7.73
N ASN A 76 -1.04 2.18 8.62
CA ASN A 76 -0.94 2.45 10.04
C ASN A 76 0.53 2.65 10.41
N SER A 77 0.89 3.86 10.84
CA SER A 77 2.26 4.25 11.20
C SER A 77 2.69 3.89 12.61
N ASP A 78 1.72 3.56 13.47
CA ASP A 78 1.91 3.37 14.91
C ASP A 78 1.56 1.94 15.31
N PHE A 79 2.20 0.97 14.65
CA PHE A 79 1.91 -0.44 14.84
C PHE A 79 2.18 -0.90 16.29
N ASP A 80 3.18 -0.30 16.95
CA ASP A 80 3.57 -0.57 18.33
C ASP A 80 2.90 0.35 19.37
N LYS A 81 2.04 1.29 18.93
CA LYS A 81 1.30 2.24 19.77
C LYS A 81 2.19 3.17 20.61
N GLN A 82 3.33 3.57 20.06
CA GLN A 82 4.30 4.46 20.69
C GLN A 82 4.18 5.92 20.22
N GLY A 83 3.19 6.24 19.39
CA GLY A 83 3.00 7.59 18.85
C GLY A 83 4.05 7.97 17.80
N LYS A 84 4.60 6.98 17.07
CA LYS A 84 5.58 7.21 16.02
C LYS A 84 4.89 7.66 14.73
N SER A 85 5.49 8.64 14.07
CA SER A 85 5.00 9.20 12.80
C SER A 85 5.79 8.67 11.61
N VAL A 86 5.14 8.64 10.45
CA VAL A 86 5.74 8.32 9.15
C VAL A 86 5.28 9.35 8.13
N ASP A 87 6.23 9.90 7.38
CA ASP A 87 5.95 10.74 6.23
C ASP A 87 5.71 9.82 5.01
N ILE A 88 4.54 9.95 4.38
CA ILE A 88 4.24 9.29 3.10
C ILE A 88 4.38 10.32 1.99
N TYR A 89 5.30 10.07 1.05
CA TYR A 89 5.55 10.96 -0.08
C TYR A 89 4.70 10.57 -1.29
N GLU A 90 4.67 9.28 -1.62
CA GLU A 90 4.05 8.78 -2.83
C GLU A 90 3.45 7.40 -2.56
N ILE A 91 2.32 7.12 -3.23
CA ILE A 91 1.80 5.77 -3.39
C ILE A 91 1.55 5.58 -4.88
N ARG A 92 2.37 4.72 -5.51
CA ARG A 92 2.38 4.48 -6.96
C ARG A 92 1.90 3.07 -7.25
N VAL A 93 1.38 2.86 -8.46
CA VAL A 93 1.02 1.53 -8.95
C VAL A 93 1.50 1.37 -10.39
N SER A 94 2.05 0.20 -10.70
CA SER A 94 2.47 -0.21 -12.04
C SER A 94 2.00 -1.63 -12.32
N ILE A 95 1.83 -1.97 -13.61
CA ILE A 95 1.53 -3.33 -14.03
C ILE A 95 2.87 -4.05 -14.20
N VAL A 96 2.99 -5.22 -13.57
CA VAL A 96 4.16 -6.10 -13.74
C VAL A 96 4.03 -6.79 -15.10
N GLN A 97 5.08 -6.70 -15.92
CA GLN A 97 5.14 -7.32 -17.24
C GLN A 97 5.52 -8.80 -17.16
#